data_AF-A0A359E6A6-F1
#
_entry.id   AF-A0A359E6A6-F1
#
_cell.length_a   1.000
_cell.length_b   1.000
_cell.length_c   1.000
_cell.angle_alpha   90.00
_cell.angle_beta   90.00
_cell.angle_gamma   90.00
#
_symmetry.space_group_name_H-M   'P 1'
#
loop_
_entity.id
_entity.type
_entity.pdbx_description
1 polymer ?
#
loop_
_entity_poly.entity_id
_entity_poly.type
_entity_poly.pdbx_seq_one_letter_code
_entity_poly.pdbx_strand_id
1 'polypeptide(L)'
;LVIHTTSEFAKKHINSDRVKVEEIIIDRLTEILGGWVALADWKQLHFWRYSRAVNPLPHDFMEIKGNDTALALVGGYMNGNTVESAYLSGLKLGRHWVEQYAD
;
A
#
# COMPACT_ATOMS: atom_id res chain seq x y z
N LEU A 1 10.21 11.90 12.49
CA LEU A 1 10.49 10.44 12.45
C LEU A 1 9.27 9.74 11.85
N VAL A 2 9.47 8.82 10.91
CA VAL A 2 8.38 7.98 10.38
C VAL A 2 8.72 6.54 10.72
N ILE A 3 7.74 5.82 11.25
CA ILE A 3 7.87 4.42 11.62
C ILE A 3 6.75 3.61 11.00
N HIS A 4 7.07 2.41 10.56
CA HIS A 4 6.10 1.43 10.11
C HIS A 4 6.16 0.21 11.01
N THR A 5 5.00 -0.25 11.45
CA THR A 5 4.90 -1.52 12.15
C THR A 5 4.95 -2.68 11.16
N THR A 6 5.14 -3.89 11.67
CA THR A 6 4.99 -5.08 10.83
C THR A 6 3.51 -5.30 10.46
N SER A 7 3.29 -6.13 9.44
CA SER A 7 1.94 -6.51 8.99
C SER A 7 1.17 -7.27 10.08
N GLU A 8 1.85 -8.08 10.87
CA GLU A 8 1.29 -8.88 11.96
C GLU A 8 0.72 -7.97 13.05
N PHE A 9 1.48 -6.95 13.44
CA PHE A 9 1.03 -5.94 14.40
C PHE A 9 -0.19 -5.20 13.89
N ALA A 10 -0.15 -4.71 12.65
CA ALA A 10 -1.26 -3.97 12.04
C ALA A 10 -2.55 -4.81 11.98
N LYS A 11 -2.45 -6.10 11.62
CA LYS A 11 -3.59 -7.03 11.61
C LYS A 11 -4.16 -7.27 13.01
N LYS A 12 -3.28 -7.48 14.01
CA LYS A 12 -3.69 -7.68 15.41
C LYS A 12 -4.47 -6.49 15.97
N HIS A 13 -4.09 -5.28 15.58
CA HIS A 13 -4.64 -4.04 16.14
C HIS A 13 -5.63 -3.31 15.22
N ILE A 14 -6.09 -3.94 14.13
CA ILE A 14 -6.97 -3.31 13.11
C ILE A 14 -8.25 -2.67 13.68
N ASN A 15 -8.82 -3.26 14.73
CA ASN A 15 -10.04 -2.79 15.40
C ASN A 15 -9.76 -2.25 16.81
N SER A 16 -8.48 -2.09 17.18
CA SER A 16 -8.10 -1.53 18.48
C SER A 16 -8.32 -0.02 18.49
N ASP A 17 -8.49 0.54 19.69
CA ASP A 17 -8.51 1.98 19.89
C ASP A 17 -7.19 2.62 19.42
N ARG A 18 -7.28 3.73 18.68
CA ARG A 18 -6.14 4.36 18.03
C ARG A 18 -5.13 4.94 19.02
N VAL A 19 -5.61 5.48 20.15
CA VAL A 19 -4.74 6.05 21.19
C VAL A 19 -3.93 4.93 21.83
N LYS A 20 -4.57 3.81 22.17
CA LYS A 20 -3.87 2.63 22.71
C LYS A 20 -2.82 2.07 21.75
N VAL A 21 -3.12 2.03 20.45
CA VAL A 21 -2.15 1.56 19.45
C VAL A 21 -0.95 2.49 19.36
N GLU A 22 -1.19 3.81 19.40
CA GLU A 22 -0.13 4.81 19.42
C GLU A 22 0.76 4.69 20.66
N GLU A 23 0.18 4.49 21.85
CA GLU A 23 0.92 4.25 23.10
C GLU A 23 1.83 3.01 22.99
N ILE A 24 1.30 1.87 22.56
CA ILE A 24 2.08 0.63 22.38
C ILE A 24 3.27 0.85 21.43
N ILE A 25 3.05 1.62 20.36
CA ILE A 25 4.09 1.94 19.38
C ILE A 25 5.17 2.84 20.01
N ILE A 26 4.79 3.88 20.75
CA ILE A 26 5.72 4.82 21.39
C ILE A 26 6.51 4.13 22.51
N ASP A 27 5.88 3.27 23.31
CA ASP A 27 6.55 2.49 24.35
C ASP A 27 7.64 1.62 23.72
N ARG A 28 7.29 0.87 22.66
CA ARG A 28 8.25 0.02 21.97
C ARG A 28 9.37 0.84 21.30
N LEU A 29 9.05 2.01 20.76
CA LEU A 29 10.04 2.87 20.13
C LEU A 29 10.98 3.50 21.17
N THR A 30 10.48 3.80 22.36
CA THR A 30 11.26 4.32 23.50
C THR A 30 12.29 3.29 23.96
N GLU A 31 11.95 2.00 24.00
CA GLU A 31 12.90 0.94 24.30
C GLU A 31 14.03 0.83 23.26
N ILE A 32 13.75 1.16 21.99
CA ILE A 32 14.70 0.99 20.88
C ILE A 32 15.58 2.23 20.70
N LEU A 33 14.99 3.42 20.74
CA LEU A 33 15.65 4.69 20.40
C LEU A 33 15.89 5.60 21.62
N GLY A 34 15.34 5.26 22.78
CA GLY A 34 15.46 6.03 24.02
C GLY A 34 14.29 6.99 24.29
N GLY A 35 14.29 7.58 25.48
CA GLY A 35 13.17 8.37 26.03
C GLY A 35 12.80 9.66 25.29
N TRP A 36 13.65 10.15 24.38
CA TRP A 36 13.35 11.37 23.62
C TRP A 36 12.14 11.21 22.69
N VAL A 37 11.84 9.98 22.27
CA VAL A 37 10.69 9.68 21.41
C VAL A 37 9.36 10.02 22.08
N ALA A 38 9.27 9.78 23.39
CA ALA A 38 8.06 10.10 24.17
C ALA A 38 7.83 11.61 24.31
N LEU A 39 8.85 12.43 24.03
CA LEU A 39 8.79 13.90 24.11
C LEU A 39 8.37 14.55 22.78
N ALA A 40 7.91 13.78 21.78
CA ALA A 40 7.48 14.33 20.51
C ALA A 40 6.29 15.30 20.69
N ASP A 41 6.49 16.56 20.30
CA ASP A 41 5.45 17.62 20.37
C ASP A 41 4.22 17.30 19.50
N TRP A 42 4.41 16.54 18.43
CA TRP A 42 3.35 16.13 17.53
C TRP A 42 3.52 14.69 17.07
N LYS A 43 2.39 13.97 17.00
CA LYS A 43 2.31 12.59 16.57
C LYS A 43 1.03 12.36 15.76
N GLN A 44 1.14 11.47 14.77
CA GLN A 44 0.00 11.05 13.97
C GLN A 44 0.15 9.56 13.63
N LEU A 45 -0.92 8.82 13.89
CA LEU A 45 -1.08 7.44 13.45
C LEU A 45 -1.88 7.38 12.14
N HIS A 46 -1.47 6.56 11.19
CA HIS A 46 -2.28 6.22 10.01
C HIS A 46 -2.32 4.70 9.80
N PHE A 47 -3.51 4.19 9.46
CA PHE A 47 -3.73 2.77 9.24
C PHE A 47 -4.02 2.45 7.77
N TRP A 48 -3.05 1.83 7.10
CA TRP A 48 -3.16 1.45 5.70
C TRP A 48 -3.63 0.00 5.56
N ARG A 49 -4.95 -0.22 5.50
CA ARG A 49 -5.55 -1.56 5.41
C ARG A 49 -5.07 -2.37 4.20
N TYR A 50 -4.82 -1.70 3.08
CA TYR A 50 -4.41 -2.29 1.81
C TYR A 50 -3.04 -1.76 1.37
N SER A 51 -2.06 -1.72 2.30
CA SER A 51 -0.77 -1.09 2.06
C SER A 51 0.10 -1.78 1.01
N ARG A 52 0.07 -3.12 0.96
CA ARG A 52 0.84 -3.93 0.00
C ARG A 52 0.11 -5.22 -0.36
N ALA A 53 0.26 -5.63 -1.62
CA ALA A 53 -0.17 -6.95 -2.06
C ALA A 53 0.75 -8.03 -1.48
N VAL A 54 0.13 -9.08 -0.91
CA VAL A 54 0.83 -10.28 -0.45
C VAL A 54 1.09 -11.24 -1.60
N ASN A 55 0.09 -11.41 -2.47
CA ASN A 55 0.15 -12.24 -3.66
C ASN A 55 -0.17 -11.37 -4.89
N PRO A 56 0.83 -10.70 -5.47
CA PRO A 56 0.64 -9.97 -6.72
C PRO A 56 0.10 -10.85 -7.84
N LEU A 57 -0.72 -10.27 -8.71
CA LEU A 57 -1.18 -10.94 -9.92
C LEU A 57 -0.01 -11.03 -10.92
N PRO A 58 0.18 -12.18 -11.60
CA PRO A 58 1.30 -12.38 -12.53
C PRO A 58 1.01 -11.79 -13.93
N HIS A 59 0.42 -10.59 -13.97
CA HIS A 59 0.03 -9.89 -15.19
C HIS A 59 0.44 -8.42 -15.09
N ASP A 60 0.75 -7.82 -16.24
CA ASP A 60 1.07 -6.39 -16.32
C ASP A 60 -0.17 -5.51 -16.13
N PHE A 61 -1.29 -5.96 -16.70
CA PHE A 61 -2.63 -5.42 -16.55
C PHE A 61 -3.63 -6.54 -16.88
N MET A 62 -4.91 -6.35 -16.58
CA MET A 62 -5.96 -7.29 -16.95
C MET A 62 -7.14 -6.56 -17.56
N GLU A 63 -7.38 -6.75 -18.85
CA GLU A 63 -8.57 -6.20 -19.50
C GLU A 63 -9.82 -7.01 -19.14
N ILE A 64 -10.92 -6.31 -18.90
CA ILE A 64 -12.22 -6.91 -18.63
C ILE A 64 -12.94 -7.05 -19.96
N LYS A 65 -13.01 -8.28 -20.48
CA LYS A 65 -13.64 -8.57 -21.77
C LYS A 65 -15.15 -8.71 -21.63
N GLY A 66 -15.89 -7.90 -22.40
CA GLY A 66 -17.36 -7.93 -22.50
C GLY A 66 -17.94 -6.51 -22.64
N ASN A 67 -18.97 -6.36 -23.50
CA ASN A 67 -19.74 -5.12 -23.73
C ASN A 67 -19.00 -3.92 -24.35
N ASP A 68 -18.10 -4.12 -25.32
CA ASP A 68 -17.39 -3.05 -26.05
C ASP A 68 -16.73 -1.98 -25.15
N THR A 69 -16.50 -2.29 -23.88
CA THR A 69 -16.04 -1.32 -22.88
C THR A 69 -14.54 -1.43 -22.70
N ALA A 70 -13.82 -0.33 -22.94
CA ALA A 70 -12.38 -0.22 -22.68
C ALA A 70 -12.13 -0.12 -21.15
N LEU A 71 -12.11 -1.27 -20.47
CA LEU A 71 -11.90 -1.36 -19.03
C LEU A 71 -10.78 -2.35 -18.70
N ALA A 72 -9.85 -1.93 -17.84
CA ALA A 72 -8.76 -2.77 -17.38
C ALA A 72 -8.39 -2.51 -15.92
N LEU A 73 -7.85 -3.55 -15.29
CA LEU A 73 -7.25 -3.49 -13.97
C LEU A 73 -5.77 -3.16 -14.10
N VAL A 74 -5.33 -2.16 -13.34
CA VAL A 74 -3.94 -1.76 -13.17
C VAL A 74 -3.65 -1.47 -11.70
N GLY A 75 -2.37 -1.46 -11.34
CA GLY A 75 -1.94 -0.94 -10.05
C GLY A 75 -0.78 -1.70 -9.44
N GLY A 76 -0.42 -1.31 -8.22
CA GLY A 76 0.75 -1.85 -7.53
C GLY A 76 0.69 -3.33 -7.21
N TYR A 77 -0.45 -4.00 -7.40
CA TYR A 77 -0.66 -5.44 -7.22
C TYR A 77 -0.52 -6.23 -8.53
N MET A 78 -0.16 -5.59 -9.63
CA MET A 78 0.13 -6.21 -10.94
C MET A 78 1.64 -6.38 -11.12
N ASN A 79 2.10 -7.62 -11.24
CA ASN A 79 3.51 -8.00 -11.38
C ASN A 79 4.44 -7.45 -10.27
N GLY A 80 3.90 -7.26 -9.06
CA GLY A 80 4.68 -6.96 -7.86
C GLY A 80 3.86 -6.26 -6.78
N ASN A 81 4.54 -5.57 -5.87
CA ASN A 81 3.91 -4.87 -4.74
C ASN A 81 4.60 -3.53 -4.43
N THR A 82 5.23 -2.93 -5.44
CA THR A 82 6.00 -1.69 -5.32
C THR A 82 5.32 -0.54 -6.07
N VAL A 83 5.81 0.67 -5.84
CA VAL A 83 5.42 1.84 -6.64
C VAL A 83 5.79 1.65 -8.11
N GLU A 84 6.94 1.03 -8.39
CA GLU A 84 7.38 0.70 -9.75
C GLU A 84 6.40 -0.26 -10.43
N SER A 85 5.93 -1.31 -9.74
CA SER A 85 4.91 -2.21 -10.28
C SER A 85 3.63 -1.45 -10.68
N ALA A 86 3.19 -0.49 -9.85
CA ALA A 86 2.02 0.33 -10.15
C ALA A 86 2.23 1.18 -11.41
N TYR A 87 3.39 1.83 -11.50
CA TYR A 87 3.76 2.66 -12.64
C TYR A 87 3.84 1.84 -13.94
N LEU A 88 4.58 0.72 -13.91
CA LEU A 88 4.75 -0.15 -15.07
C LEU A 88 3.43 -0.75 -15.54
N SER A 89 2.54 -1.12 -14.61
CA SER A 89 1.20 -1.63 -14.93
C SER A 89 0.39 -0.62 -15.74
N GLY A 90 0.32 0.63 -15.26
CA GLY A 90 -0.38 1.71 -15.98
C GLY A 90 0.27 2.07 -17.31
N LEU A 91 1.60 2.15 -17.35
CA LEU A 91 2.35 2.46 -18.57
C LEU A 91 2.12 1.42 -19.68
N LYS A 92 2.14 0.14 -19.32
CA LYS A 92 1.97 -0.96 -20.28
C LYS A 92 0.54 -1.00 -20.83
N LEU A 93 -0.47 -0.79 -19.99
CA LEU A 93 -1.84 -0.66 -20.46
C LEU A 93 -1.99 0.52 -21.43
N GLY A 94 -1.46 1.70 -21.05
CA GLY A 94 -1.56 2.90 -21.88
C GLY A 94 -0.94 2.70 -23.26
N ARG A 95 0.23 2.05 -23.34
CA ARG A 95 0.86 1.70 -24.62
C ARG A 95 0.02 0.71 -25.43
N HIS A 96 -0.49 -0.33 -24.77
CA HIS A 96 -1.34 -1.33 -25.41
C HIS A 96 -2.61 -0.71 -26.02
N TRP A 97 -3.29 0.15 -25.27
CA TRP A 97 -4.50 0.83 -25.75
C TRP A 97 -4.23 1.84 -26.86
N VAL A 98 -3.08 2.53 -26.84
CA VAL A 98 -2.67 3.37 -27.98
C VAL A 98 -2.56 2.57 -29.27
N GLU A 99 -2.03 1.35 -29.21
CA GLU A 99 -1.93 0.46 -30.39
C GLU A 99 -3.28 -0.15 -30.78
N GLN A 100 -4.07 -0.58 -29.80
CA GLN A 100 -5.37 -1.24 -30.02
C GLN A 100 -6.43 -0.30 -30.59
N TYR A 101 -6.40 0.98 -30.19
CA TYR A 101 -7.35 2.01 -30.60
C TYR A 101 -6.69 3.06 -31.53
N ALA A 102 -5.57 2.71 -32.16
CA ALA A 102 -5.03 3.50 -33.26
C ALA A 102 -5.98 3.37 -34.47
N ASP A 103 -6.46 4.52 -34.96
CA ASP A 103 -7.27 4.62 -36.19
C ASP A 103 -6.52 4.11 -37.43
#